data_AF-A0A7Z7N3J4-F1
#
_entry.id   AF-A0A7Z7N3J4-F1
#
_cell.length_a   1.000
_cell.length_b   1.000
_cell.length_c   1.000
_cell.angle_alpha   90.00
_cell.angle_beta   90.00
_cell.angle_gamma   90.00
#
_symmetry.space_group_name_H-M   'P 1'
#
loop_
_entity.id
_entity.type
_entity.pdbx_description
1 polymer ?
#
loop_
_entity_poly.entity_id
_entity_poly.type
_entity_poly.pdbx_seq_one_letter_code
_entity_poly.pdbx_strand_id
1 'polypeptide(L)'
;MFIVFGSPRSGTTLLKETLNLHPDIFIPMQTTFISTAAHVIGSVSSWDYAARILADLAANSDDYAGAFGAALSRDEVRSAVIGAQPGLASVLDALYGEMARKLGKRICGDKSPDDLLSIRKLEQVGLLTSDVKVIHIVRDVRGSLASLLNVDWAPAGIDEYFPRIWSYTNLHLFRAMSGQPNYLMLTYESLVSEPQPIIEKLVGLLGLDFVPEMLESERRGLELRTNPSHLNLARPFLLDRANAWRSTLTPEQIRHCESSAHEALRVFGYI
;
A
#
# COMPACT_ATOMS: atom_id res chain seq x y z
N MET A 1 -6.54 -12.48 -1.66
CA MET A 1 -6.40 -11.03 -1.97
C MET A 1 -4.91 -10.64 -1.98
N PHE A 2 -4.55 -9.36 -2.17
CA PHE A 2 -3.17 -8.88 -1.97
C PHE A 2 -3.10 -7.48 -1.35
N ILE A 3 -1.98 -7.12 -0.72
CA ILE A 3 -1.76 -5.80 -0.11
C ILE A 3 -0.52 -5.14 -0.72
N VAL A 4 -0.62 -3.86 -1.04
CA VAL A 4 0.51 -3.01 -1.42
C VAL A 4 0.92 -2.16 -0.23
N PHE A 5 2.03 -2.53 0.42
CA PHE A 5 2.68 -1.72 1.44
C PHE A 5 3.74 -0.80 0.84
N GLY A 6 3.84 0.40 1.39
CA GLY A 6 4.94 1.32 1.15
C GLY A 6 4.73 2.60 1.94
N SER A 7 5.82 3.19 2.43
CA SER A 7 5.72 4.44 3.18
C SER A 7 5.08 5.54 2.33
N PRO A 8 4.45 6.56 2.95
CA PRO A 8 3.95 7.73 2.23
C PRO A 8 4.99 8.27 1.24
N ARG A 9 4.50 8.62 0.04
CA ARG A 9 5.30 9.15 -1.07
C ARG A 9 6.31 8.18 -1.70
N SER A 10 6.17 6.87 -1.47
CA SER A 10 6.99 5.83 -2.16
C SER A 10 6.45 5.41 -3.53
N GLY A 11 5.49 6.15 -4.11
CA GLY A 11 4.88 5.80 -5.40
C GLY A 11 3.78 4.73 -5.32
N THR A 12 3.22 4.48 -4.13
CA THR A 12 2.15 3.49 -3.93
C THR A 12 0.89 3.81 -4.74
N THR A 13 0.51 5.09 -4.91
CA THR A 13 -0.59 5.49 -5.80
C THR A 13 -0.26 5.26 -7.28
N LEU A 14 0.98 5.54 -7.71
CA LEU A 14 1.42 5.24 -9.08
C LEU A 14 1.31 3.74 -9.36
N LEU A 15 1.78 2.91 -8.42
CA LEU A 15 1.70 1.46 -8.52
C LEU A 15 0.25 0.97 -8.54
N LYS A 16 -0.58 1.40 -7.57
CA LYS A 16 -2.01 1.09 -7.53
C LYS A 16 -2.69 1.35 -8.87
N GLU A 17 -2.57 2.58 -9.37
CA GLU A 17 -3.29 2.99 -10.58
C GLU A 17 -2.72 2.34 -11.84
N THR A 18 -1.46 1.87 -11.82
CA THR A 18 -0.88 1.01 -12.86
C THR A 18 -1.51 -0.39 -12.82
N LEU A 19 -1.68 -0.97 -11.62
CA LEU A 19 -2.31 -2.27 -11.45
C LEU A 19 -3.78 -2.28 -11.84
N ASN A 20 -4.51 -1.18 -11.57
CA ASN A 20 -5.91 -1.01 -11.96
C ASN A 20 -6.15 -0.96 -13.48
N LEU A 21 -5.10 -0.81 -14.30
CA LEU A 21 -5.21 -0.91 -15.75
C LEU A 21 -5.28 -2.36 -16.24
N HIS A 22 -4.91 -3.34 -15.41
CA HIS A 22 -5.07 -4.76 -15.73
C HIS A 22 -6.56 -5.16 -15.65
N PRO A 23 -7.12 -5.87 -16.66
CA PRO A 23 -8.55 -6.18 -16.71
C PRO A 23 -9.04 -7.01 -15.53
N ASP A 24 -8.19 -7.87 -14.97
CA ASP A 24 -8.53 -8.78 -13.86
C ASP A 24 -8.17 -8.28 -12.45
N ILE A 25 -7.58 -7.09 -12.32
CA ILE A 25 -7.20 -6.51 -11.03
C ILE A 25 -8.13 -5.36 -10.68
N PHE A 26 -8.44 -5.23 -9.40
CA PHE A 26 -9.04 -4.01 -8.85
C PHE A 26 -8.50 -3.69 -7.46
N ILE A 27 -8.12 -2.42 -7.26
CA ILE A 27 -7.70 -1.86 -5.98
C ILE A 27 -8.55 -0.60 -5.78
N PRO A 28 -9.36 -0.54 -4.72
CA PRO A 28 -10.27 0.57 -4.50
C PRO A 28 -9.53 1.83 -3.99
N MET A 29 -10.27 2.88 -3.65
CA MET A 29 -9.69 4.00 -2.91
C MET A 29 -9.17 3.55 -1.55
N GLN A 30 -8.26 4.35 -0.97
CA GLN A 30 -7.64 4.01 0.31
C GLN A 30 -8.70 3.79 1.39
N THR A 31 -8.38 2.93 2.36
CA THR A 31 -9.25 2.64 3.51
C THR A 31 -8.43 2.66 4.80
N THR A 32 -9.10 2.98 5.90
CA THR A 32 -8.59 2.86 7.26
C THR A 32 -8.87 1.48 7.89
N PHE A 33 -9.49 0.56 7.14
CA PHE A 33 -10.02 -0.68 7.69
C PHE A 33 -8.95 -1.66 8.18
N ILE A 34 -7.88 -1.92 7.42
CA ILE A 34 -6.92 -3.00 7.74
C ILE A 34 -6.22 -2.75 9.08
N SER A 35 -5.59 -1.57 9.24
CA SER A 35 -4.92 -1.19 10.50
C SER A 35 -5.90 -1.13 11.67
N THR A 36 -7.09 -0.55 11.50
CA THR A 36 -8.10 -0.49 12.56
C THR A 36 -8.57 -1.90 12.95
N ALA A 37 -8.82 -2.77 11.97
CA ALA A 37 -9.24 -4.14 12.19
C ALA A 37 -8.17 -4.94 12.96
N ALA A 38 -6.90 -4.74 12.63
CA ALA A 38 -5.79 -5.34 13.37
C ALA A 38 -5.78 -4.92 14.84
N HIS A 39 -6.06 -3.65 15.14
CA HIS A 39 -6.15 -3.17 16.52
C HIS A 39 -7.34 -3.76 17.27
N VAL A 40 -8.51 -3.87 16.64
CA VAL A 40 -9.70 -4.50 17.24
C VAL A 40 -9.43 -5.98 17.54
N ILE A 41 -8.95 -6.75 16.56
CA ILE A 41 -8.64 -8.18 16.73
C ILE A 41 -7.59 -8.39 17.82
N GLY A 42 -6.56 -7.55 17.86
CA GLY A 42 -5.51 -7.64 18.88
C GLY A 42 -5.92 -7.17 20.28
N SER A 43 -7.13 -6.63 20.46
CA SER A 43 -7.60 -6.06 21.74
C SER A 43 -8.91 -6.68 22.25
N VAL A 44 -9.65 -7.39 21.41
CA VAL A 44 -10.94 -8.00 21.74
C VAL A 44 -10.82 -9.52 21.78
N SER A 45 -10.96 -10.12 22.96
CA SER A 45 -10.76 -11.57 23.14
C SER A 45 -11.86 -12.43 22.52
N SER A 46 -13.07 -11.91 22.33
CA SER A 46 -14.19 -12.63 21.72
C SER A 46 -14.23 -12.35 20.21
N TRP A 47 -14.03 -13.39 19.40
CA TRP A 47 -14.10 -13.27 17.95
C TRP A 47 -15.47 -12.76 17.48
N ASP A 48 -16.57 -13.33 17.97
CA ASP A 48 -17.92 -12.93 17.55
C ASP A 48 -18.20 -11.45 17.82
N TYR A 49 -17.67 -10.93 18.93
CA TYR A 49 -17.80 -9.51 19.23
C TYR A 49 -16.89 -8.65 18.36
N ALA A 50 -15.63 -9.07 18.15
CA ALA A 50 -14.71 -8.41 17.23
C ALA A 50 -15.31 -8.33 15.82
N ALA A 51 -15.80 -9.45 15.28
CA ALA A 51 -16.38 -9.53 13.94
C ALA A 51 -17.57 -8.57 13.74
N ARG A 52 -18.43 -8.38 14.75
CA ARG A 52 -19.51 -7.38 14.70
C ARG A 52 -18.97 -5.95 14.65
N ILE A 53 -17.96 -5.63 15.48
CA ILE A 53 -17.29 -4.32 15.44
C ILE A 53 -16.66 -4.09 14.07
N LEU A 54 -15.93 -5.08 13.54
CA LEU A 54 -15.30 -5.00 12.23
C LEU A 54 -16.33 -4.78 11.12
N ALA A 55 -17.46 -5.49 11.17
CA ALA A 55 -18.53 -5.37 10.19
C ALA A 55 -19.12 -3.96 10.18
N ASP A 56 -19.36 -3.38 11.36
CA ASP A 56 -19.85 -2.00 11.47
C ASP A 56 -18.80 -0.95 11.09
N LEU A 57 -17.53 -1.17 11.42
CA LEU A 57 -16.44 -0.29 10.98
C LEU A 57 -16.33 -0.27 9.46
N ALA A 58 -16.28 -1.43 8.81
CA ALA A 58 -16.20 -1.53 7.36
C ALA A 58 -17.43 -0.91 6.68
N ALA A 59 -18.63 -1.24 7.17
CA ALA A 59 -19.87 -0.79 6.56
C ALA A 59 -20.15 0.70 6.79
N ASN A 60 -19.67 1.30 7.90
CA ASN A 60 -20.01 2.66 8.29
C ASN A 60 -18.86 3.68 8.27
N SER A 61 -17.65 3.27 7.88
CA SER A 61 -16.53 4.20 7.68
C SER A 61 -16.83 5.29 6.64
N ASP A 62 -16.18 6.44 6.79
CA ASP A 62 -16.20 7.51 5.79
C ASP A 62 -15.61 7.03 4.44
N ASP A 63 -14.69 6.07 4.50
CA ASP A 63 -14.06 5.46 3.33
C ASP A 63 -14.99 4.51 2.57
N TYR A 64 -16.12 4.08 3.16
CA TYR A 64 -17.00 3.05 2.60
C TYR A 64 -17.31 3.30 1.12
N ALA A 65 -17.71 4.53 0.76
CA ALA A 65 -18.14 4.85 -0.60
C ALA A 65 -17.03 4.62 -1.64
N GLY A 66 -15.78 4.96 -1.30
CA GLY A 66 -14.62 4.80 -2.18
C GLY A 66 -13.94 3.43 -2.08
N ALA A 67 -14.03 2.77 -0.94
CA ALA A 67 -13.37 1.49 -0.66
C ALA A 67 -14.22 0.30 -1.11
N PHE A 68 -15.47 0.22 -0.61
CA PHE A 68 -16.32 -0.97 -0.75
C PHE A 68 -17.60 -0.70 -1.54
N GLY A 69 -18.15 0.51 -1.42
CA GLY A 69 -19.45 0.92 -1.95
C GLY A 69 -19.56 0.89 -3.47
N ALA A 70 -18.44 0.85 -4.19
CA ALA A 70 -18.41 0.64 -5.64
C ALA A 70 -18.80 -0.79 -6.05
N ALA A 71 -18.63 -1.77 -5.16
CA ALA A 71 -18.83 -3.19 -5.45
C ALA A 71 -19.87 -3.87 -4.55
N LEU A 72 -19.94 -3.45 -3.28
CA LEU A 72 -20.73 -4.09 -2.23
C LEU A 72 -21.67 -3.09 -1.56
N SER A 73 -22.88 -3.56 -1.25
CA SER A 73 -23.76 -2.90 -0.29
C SER A 73 -23.23 -3.06 1.15
N ARG A 74 -23.73 -2.22 2.07
CA ARG A 74 -23.36 -2.29 3.49
C ARG A 74 -23.69 -3.64 4.10
N ASP A 75 -24.81 -4.24 3.70
CA ASP A 75 -25.21 -5.55 4.21
C ASP A 75 -24.31 -6.66 3.67
N GLU A 76 -23.88 -6.58 2.41
CA GLU A 76 -22.89 -7.51 1.85
C GLU A 76 -21.53 -7.39 2.54
N VAL A 77 -21.07 -6.16 2.84
CA VAL A 77 -19.87 -5.92 3.64
C VAL A 77 -20.01 -6.57 5.02
N ARG A 78 -21.13 -6.34 5.73
CA ARG A 78 -21.38 -6.95 7.04
C ARG A 78 -21.39 -8.47 6.96
N SER A 79 -22.10 -9.04 5.98
CA SER A 79 -22.19 -10.48 5.78
C SER A 79 -20.83 -11.11 5.49
N ALA A 80 -20.00 -10.48 4.65
CA ALA A 80 -18.66 -10.97 4.35
C ALA A 80 -17.75 -10.98 5.60
N VAL A 81 -17.79 -9.93 6.40
CA VAL A 81 -16.97 -9.82 7.62
C VAL A 81 -17.44 -10.79 8.71
N ILE A 82 -18.76 -10.88 8.95
CA ILE A 82 -19.33 -11.77 9.97
C ILE A 82 -19.17 -13.25 9.58
N GLY A 83 -19.26 -13.57 8.28
CA GLY A 83 -19.12 -14.93 7.77
C GLY A 83 -17.68 -15.43 7.65
N ALA A 84 -16.68 -14.57 7.85
CA ALA A 84 -15.28 -14.93 7.75
C ALA A 84 -14.82 -15.82 8.92
N GLN A 85 -13.83 -16.68 8.64
CA GLN A 85 -13.12 -17.40 9.71
C GLN A 85 -12.36 -16.42 10.62
N PRO A 86 -12.09 -16.78 11.88
CA PRO A 86 -11.28 -15.95 12.78
C PRO A 86 -9.92 -15.57 12.20
N GLY A 87 -9.63 -14.26 12.22
CA GLY A 87 -8.35 -13.69 11.80
C GLY A 87 -8.48 -12.58 10.75
N LEU A 88 -7.49 -11.68 10.73
CA LEU A 88 -7.50 -10.54 9.82
C LEU A 88 -7.40 -10.99 8.36
N ALA A 89 -6.51 -11.93 8.04
CA ALA A 89 -6.34 -12.45 6.68
C ALA A 89 -7.66 -13.00 6.12
N SER A 90 -8.36 -13.84 6.89
CA SER A 90 -9.66 -14.42 6.53
C SER A 90 -10.74 -13.37 6.27
N VAL A 91 -10.79 -12.30 7.09
CA VAL A 91 -11.74 -11.18 6.88
C VAL A 91 -11.42 -10.44 5.59
N LEU A 92 -10.14 -10.16 5.32
CA LEU A 92 -9.73 -9.48 4.09
C LEU A 92 -9.98 -10.35 2.86
N ASP A 93 -9.70 -11.66 2.91
CA ASP A 93 -10.00 -12.56 1.81
C ASP A 93 -11.50 -12.67 1.53
N ALA A 94 -12.34 -12.75 2.56
CA ALA A 94 -13.79 -12.76 2.39
C ALA A 94 -14.28 -11.44 1.75
N LEU A 95 -13.84 -10.30 2.28
CA LEU A 95 -14.29 -8.98 1.83
C LEU A 95 -13.82 -8.66 0.41
N TYR A 96 -12.51 -8.73 0.15
CA TYR A 96 -11.95 -8.42 -1.17
C TYR A 96 -12.24 -9.52 -2.20
N GLY A 97 -12.42 -10.77 -1.77
CA GLY A 97 -12.88 -11.86 -2.62
C GLY A 97 -14.30 -11.64 -3.13
N GLU A 98 -15.22 -11.20 -2.26
CA GLU A 98 -16.58 -10.87 -2.66
C GLU A 98 -16.62 -9.64 -3.58
N MET A 99 -15.79 -8.62 -3.33
CA MET A 99 -15.60 -7.51 -4.27
C MET A 99 -15.13 -7.99 -5.64
N ALA A 100 -14.12 -8.85 -5.68
CA ALA A 100 -13.58 -9.38 -6.94
C ALA A 100 -14.67 -10.11 -7.73
N ARG A 101 -15.44 -10.97 -7.05
CA ARG A 101 -16.57 -11.69 -7.63
C ARG A 101 -17.63 -10.75 -8.22
N LYS A 102 -18.02 -9.70 -7.49
CA LYS A 102 -19.04 -8.72 -7.93
C LYS A 102 -18.59 -7.87 -9.11
N LEU A 103 -17.31 -7.52 -9.15
CA LEU A 103 -16.72 -6.71 -10.21
C LEU A 103 -16.26 -7.54 -11.42
N GLY A 104 -16.39 -8.87 -11.38
CA GLY A 104 -15.90 -9.76 -12.44
C GLY A 104 -14.37 -9.75 -12.56
N LYS A 105 -13.66 -9.54 -11.46
CA LYS A 105 -12.19 -9.50 -11.38
C LYS A 105 -11.66 -10.83 -10.86
N ARG A 106 -10.43 -11.19 -11.22
CA ARG A 106 -9.78 -12.38 -10.64
C ARG A 106 -9.25 -12.09 -9.24
N ILE A 107 -8.78 -10.88 -8.99
CA ILE A 107 -8.21 -10.52 -7.69
C ILE A 107 -8.43 -9.04 -7.35
N CYS A 108 -8.82 -8.79 -6.11
CA CYS A 108 -8.78 -7.45 -5.53
C CYS A 108 -7.62 -7.33 -4.55
N GLY A 109 -7.09 -6.11 -4.44
CA GLY A 109 -6.07 -5.78 -3.45
C GLY A 109 -6.38 -4.50 -2.70
N ASP A 110 -5.55 -4.20 -1.70
CA ASP A 110 -5.59 -2.95 -0.96
C ASP A 110 -4.30 -2.14 -1.14
N LYS A 111 -4.43 -0.81 -1.13
CA LYS A 111 -3.31 0.11 -1.01
C LYS A 111 -3.70 1.26 -0.09
N SER A 112 -3.22 1.18 1.14
CA SER A 112 -3.38 2.21 2.16
C SER A 112 -2.03 2.47 2.84
N PRO A 113 -1.33 3.59 2.53
CA PRO A 113 0.04 3.81 2.98
C PRO A 113 0.22 3.77 4.50
N ASP A 114 -0.81 4.17 5.24
CA ASP A 114 -0.77 4.29 6.70
C ASP A 114 -0.82 2.93 7.41
N ASP A 115 -1.26 1.86 6.74
CA ASP A 115 -1.27 0.52 7.35
C ASP A 115 0.14 0.04 7.71
N LEU A 116 1.15 0.49 6.95
CA LEU A 116 2.54 0.17 7.23
C LEU A 116 3.03 0.77 8.57
N LEU A 117 2.39 1.83 9.08
CA LEU A 117 2.66 2.36 10.43
C LEU A 117 2.20 1.38 11.52
N SER A 118 1.22 0.53 11.21
CA SER A 118 0.67 -0.48 12.11
C SER A 118 1.34 -1.85 11.98
N ILE A 119 2.52 -1.93 11.34
CA ILE A 119 3.13 -3.21 10.95
C ILE A 119 3.33 -4.21 12.10
N ARG A 120 3.65 -3.75 13.31
CA ARG A 120 3.74 -4.62 14.50
C ARG A 120 2.40 -5.21 14.91
N LYS A 121 1.33 -4.44 14.79
CA LYS A 121 -0.01 -4.93 15.09
C LYS A 121 -0.44 -5.93 14.03
N LEU A 122 -0.11 -5.69 12.76
CA LEU A 122 -0.36 -6.62 11.65
C LEU A 122 0.40 -7.95 11.85
N GLU A 123 1.66 -7.89 12.28
CA GLU A 123 2.46 -9.05 12.70
C GLU A 123 1.79 -9.77 13.88
N GLN A 124 1.43 -9.03 14.94
CA GLN A 124 0.82 -9.58 16.16
C GLN A 124 -0.48 -10.37 15.87
N VAL A 125 -1.30 -9.91 14.94
CA VAL A 125 -2.56 -10.59 14.58
C VAL A 125 -2.40 -11.63 13.45
N GLY A 126 -1.16 -12.00 13.13
CA GLY A 126 -0.84 -13.09 12.21
C GLY A 126 -1.00 -12.76 10.72
N LEU A 127 -1.13 -11.49 10.34
CA LEU A 127 -1.28 -11.13 8.93
C LEU A 127 -0.02 -11.46 8.13
N LEU A 128 1.16 -11.17 8.68
CA LEU A 128 2.45 -11.42 7.99
C LEU A 128 2.82 -12.90 7.93
N THR A 129 2.17 -13.76 8.72
CA THR A 129 2.34 -15.22 8.67
C THR A 129 1.25 -15.92 7.87
N SER A 130 0.31 -15.17 7.29
CA SER A 130 -0.76 -15.70 6.43
C SER A 130 -0.29 -15.88 4.99
N ASP A 131 -1.16 -16.42 4.15
CA ASP A 131 -0.97 -16.61 2.71
C ASP A 131 -1.33 -15.36 1.88
N VAL A 132 -1.70 -14.24 2.52
CA VAL A 132 -1.95 -12.97 1.84
C VAL A 132 -0.72 -12.56 1.03
N LYS A 133 -0.91 -12.22 -0.23
CA LYS A 133 0.17 -11.74 -1.08
C LYS A 133 0.53 -10.31 -0.71
N VAL A 134 1.82 -10.04 -0.54
CA VAL A 134 2.33 -8.73 -0.13
C VAL A 134 3.29 -8.19 -1.19
N ILE A 135 2.96 -7.02 -1.71
CA ILE A 135 3.83 -6.21 -2.56
C ILE A 135 4.36 -5.07 -1.71
N HIS A 136 5.68 -4.97 -1.56
CA HIS A 136 6.35 -3.96 -0.75
C HIS A 136 7.17 -3.03 -1.63
N ILE A 137 6.68 -1.80 -1.82
CA ILE A 137 7.38 -0.77 -2.56
C ILE A 137 8.16 0.15 -1.61
N VAL A 138 9.47 0.17 -1.78
CA VAL A 138 10.39 1.02 -1.04
C VAL A 138 10.88 2.15 -1.96
N ARG A 139 10.97 3.37 -1.46
CA ARG A 139 11.63 4.50 -2.15
C ARG A 139 12.69 5.07 -1.24
N ASP A 140 13.77 5.60 -1.80
CA ASP A 140 14.80 6.33 -1.05
C ASP A 140 14.13 7.34 -0.10
N VAL A 141 14.47 7.26 1.19
CA VAL A 141 13.90 8.12 2.23
C VAL A 141 14.07 9.60 1.93
N ARG A 142 15.16 9.98 1.26
CA ARG A 142 15.45 11.35 0.82
C ARG A 142 14.46 11.78 -0.26
N GLY A 143 14.15 10.88 -1.20
CA GLY A 143 13.13 11.07 -2.23
C GLY A 143 11.71 11.20 -1.66
N SER A 144 11.38 10.35 -0.68
CA SER A 144 10.08 10.40 0.02
C SER A 144 9.93 11.68 0.85
N LEU A 145 10.97 12.06 1.60
CA LEU A 145 10.97 13.28 2.42
C LEU A 145 10.84 14.54 1.55
N ALA A 146 11.63 14.65 0.48
CA ALA A 146 11.53 15.75 -0.47
C ALA A 146 10.11 15.89 -1.04
N SER A 147 9.40 14.78 -1.27
CA SER A 147 8.01 14.84 -1.70
C SER A 147 7.03 15.18 -0.58
N LEU A 148 7.29 14.80 0.67
CA LEU A 148 6.44 15.12 1.82
C LEU A 148 6.50 16.60 2.19
N LEU A 149 7.64 17.25 2.02
CA LEU A 149 7.79 18.68 2.29
C LEU A 149 7.02 19.58 1.29
N ASN A 150 6.45 19.00 0.23
CA ASN A 150 5.74 19.71 -0.84
C ASN A 150 4.23 19.43 -0.85
N VAL A 151 3.65 18.94 0.25
CA VAL A 151 2.21 18.69 0.37
C VAL A 151 1.62 19.34 1.62
N ASP A 152 0.39 19.84 1.52
CA ASP A 152 -0.23 20.66 2.57
C ASP A 152 -0.75 19.85 3.77
N TRP A 153 -0.83 18.53 3.64
CA TRP A 153 -1.31 17.63 4.69
C TRP A 153 -0.19 17.05 5.57
N ALA A 154 1.08 17.21 5.17
CA ALA A 154 2.19 16.70 5.97
C ALA A 154 2.30 17.49 7.28
N PRO A 155 2.46 16.84 8.45
CA PRO A 155 2.60 17.55 9.71
C PRO A 155 3.84 18.45 9.71
N ALA A 156 3.78 19.57 10.43
CA ALA A 156 4.96 20.38 10.71
C ALA A 156 6.03 19.55 11.45
N GLY A 157 7.30 19.71 11.06
CA GLY A 157 8.42 18.93 11.62
C GLY A 157 8.50 17.47 11.15
N ILE A 158 7.79 17.10 10.07
CA ILE A 158 7.82 15.74 9.51
C ILE A 158 9.25 15.27 9.21
N ASP A 159 10.16 16.17 8.83
CA ASP A 159 11.57 15.86 8.56
C ASP A 159 12.34 15.37 9.78
N GLU A 160 11.94 15.75 10.99
CA GLU A 160 12.60 15.32 12.23
C GLU A 160 12.45 13.82 12.48
N TYR A 161 11.26 13.25 12.27
CA TYR A 161 10.95 11.88 12.67
C TYR A 161 10.65 10.93 11.51
N PHE A 162 10.24 11.43 10.35
CA PHE A 162 9.89 10.59 9.20
C PHE A 162 11.01 9.63 8.79
N PRO A 163 12.31 10.03 8.71
CA PRO A 163 13.35 9.11 8.31
C PRO A 163 13.47 7.88 9.23
N ARG A 164 13.24 8.06 10.54
CA ARG A 164 13.26 6.97 11.50
C ARG A 164 12.04 6.05 11.34
N ILE A 165 10.85 6.61 11.13
CA ILE A 165 9.62 5.84 10.88
C ILE A 165 9.75 5.04 9.58
N TRP A 166 10.24 5.68 8.51
CA TRP A 166 10.52 5.02 7.24
C TRP A 166 11.49 3.85 7.43
N SER A 167 12.60 4.06 8.13
CA SER A 167 13.60 3.02 8.37
C SER A 167 13.00 1.82 9.11
N TYR A 168 12.33 2.11 10.24
CA TYR A 168 11.73 1.10 11.10
C TYR A 168 10.69 0.24 10.37
N THR A 169 9.73 0.89 9.71
CA THR A 169 8.59 0.19 9.12
C THR A 169 8.98 -0.66 7.90
N ASN A 170 9.81 -0.13 7.00
CA ASN A 170 10.29 -0.88 5.84
C ASN A 170 11.21 -2.04 6.26
N LEU A 171 12.15 -1.82 7.19
CA LEU A 171 13.02 -2.90 7.66
C LEU A 171 12.24 -4.01 8.36
N HIS A 172 11.24 -3.65 9.15
CA HIS A 172 10.45 -4.63 9.86
C HIS A 172 9.65 -5.52 8.90
N LEU A 173 8.93 -4.93 7.94
CA LEU A 173 8.22 -5.69 6.91
C LEU A 173 9.18 -6.55 6.07
N PHE A 174 10.30 -5.97 5.64
CA PHE A 174 11.31 -6.70 4.88
C PHE A 174 11.85 -7.90 5.65
N ARG A 175 12.21 -7.73 6.93
CA ARG A 175 12.74 -8.82 7.75
C ARG A 175 11.71 -9.91 8.04
N ALA A 176 10.45 -9.55 8.22
CA ALA A 176 9.38 -10.51 8.50
C ALA A 176 9.01 -11.34 7.26
N MET A 177 9.09 -10.76 6.06
CA MET A 177 8.55 -11.37 4.84
C MET A 177 9.60 -11.83 3.82
N SER A 178 10.85 -11.38 3.92
CA SER A 178 11.89 -11.73 2.95
C SER A 178 12.08 -13.25 2.87
N GLY A 179 12.08 -13.78 1.64
CA GLY A 179 12.15 -15.22 1.36
C GLY A 179 10.81 -15.94 1.34
N GLN A 180 9.70 -15.29 1.73
CA GLN A 180 8.37 -15.89 1.65
C GLN A 180 7.85 -15.92 0.19
N PRO A 181 7.14 -16.99 -0.24
CA PRO A 181 6.67 -17.13 -1.62
C PRO A 181 5.55 -16.14 -1.99
N ASN A 182 4.85 -15.60 -1.00
CA ASN A 182 3.78 -14.62 -1.14
C ASN A 182 4.27 -13.16 -1.00
N TYR A 183 5.58 -12.91 -1.08
CA TYR A 183 6.16 -11.58 -0.90
C TYR A 183 7.02 -11.14 -2.09
N LEU A 184 6.80 -9.92 -2.56
CA LEU A 184 7.66 -9.25 -3.54
C LEU A 184 8.02 -7.85 -3.07
N MET A 185 9.32 -7.59 -2.94
CA MET A 185 9.84 -6.24 -2.74
C MET A 185 10.27 -5.62 -4.08
N LEU A 186 9.93 -4.36 -4.29
CA LEU A 186 10.46 -3.55 -5.38
C LEU A 186 10.86 -2.17 -4.88
N THR A 187 11.74 -1.50 -5.62
CA THR A 187 12.06 -0.09 -5.39
C THR A 187 11.25 0.80 -6.34
N TYR A 188 10.84 1.98 -5.88
CA TYR A 188 10.23 3.01 -6.74
C TYR A 188 11.12 3.36 -7.93
N GLU A 189 12.44 3.42 -7.70
CA GLU A 189 13.47 3.75 -8.66
C GLU A 189 13.50 2.74 -9.81
N SER A 190 13.51 1.44 -9.50
CA SER A 190 13.37 0.38 -10.50
C SER A 190 12.03 0.43 -11.22
N LEU A 191 10.92 0.71 -10.52
CA LEU A 191 9.60 0.84 -11.14
C LEU A 191 9.55 1.98 -12.17
N VAL A 192 10.18 3.12 -11.89
CA VAL A 192 10.16 4.25 -12.84
C VAL A 192 11.22 4.16 -13.93
N SER A 193 12.29 3.40 -13.72
CA SER A 193 13.36 3.20 -14.70
C SER A 193 13.02 2.08 -15.69
N GLU A 194 12.50 0.95 -15.20
CA GLU A 194 12.23 -0.27 -15.97
C GLU A 194 10.84 -0.82 -15.62
N PRO A 195 9.75 -0.09 -15.95
CA PRO A 195 8.41 -0.41 -15.47
C PRO A 195 7.92 -1.80 -15.93
N GLN A 196 8.11 -2.16 -17.20
CA GLN A 196 7.61 -3.42 -17.75
C GLN A 196 8.11 -4.66 -16.98
N PRO A 197 9.42 -4.93 -16.85
CA PRO A 197 9.89 -6.13 -16.16
C PRO A 197 9.52 -6.15 -14.66
N ILE A 198 9.37 -4.98 -14.04
CA ILE A 198 8.91 -4.89 -12.64
C ILE A 198 7.43 -5.24 -12.51
N ILE A 199 6.59 -4.76 -13.42
CA ILE A 199 5.15 -5.06 -13.44
C ILE A 199 4.92 -6.54 -13.79
N GLU A 200 5.65 -7.11 -14.75
CA GLU A 200 5.61 -8.53 -15.10
C GLU A 200 5.87 -9.44 -13.88
N LYS A 201 6.91 -9.13 -13.09
CA LYS A 201 7.21 -9.87 -11.85
C LYS A 201 6.08 -9.74 -10.83
N LEU A 202 5.51 -8.55 -10.71
CA LEU A 202 4.44 -8.27 -9.76
C LEU A 202 3.16 -9.04 -10.11
N VAL A 203 2.68 -8.95 -11.34
CA VAL A 203 1.48 -9.67 -11.76
C VAL A 203 1.71 -11.19 -11.76
N GLY A 204 2.95 -11.63 -12.00
CA GLY A 204 3.36 -13.02 -11.80
C GLY A 204 3.16 -13.52 -10.36
N LEU A 205 3.50 -12.72 -9.33
CA LEU A 205 3.18 -13.04 -7.92
C LEU A 205 1.67 -13.23 -7.73
N LEU A 206 0.86 -12.43 -8.42
CA LEU A 206 -0.60 -12.49 -8.36
C LEU A 206 -1.20 -13.64 -9.19
N GLY A 207 -0.39 -14.38 -9.96
CA GLY A 207 -0.85 -15.45 -10.85
C GLY A 207 -1.57 -14.93 -12.11
N LEU A 208 -1.15 -13.76 -12.59
CA LEU A 208 -1.67 -13.07 -13.76
C LEU A 208 -0.54 -12.78 -14.77
N ASP A 209 -0.91 -12.61 -16.03
CA ASP A 209 0.00 -12.22 -17.09
C ASP A 209 0.08 -10.70 -17.21
N PHE A 210 1.20 -10.19 -17.72
CA PHE A 210 1.31 -8.76 -18.03
C PHE A 210 0.43 -8.37 -19.21
N VAL A 211 -0.17 -7.19 -19.14
CA VAL A 211 -0.89 -6.57 -20.27
C VAL A 211 -0.29 -5.19 -20.60
N PRO A 212 -0.04 -4.86 -21.88
CA PRO A 212 0.61 -3.61 -22.27
C PRO A 212 -0.09 -2.34 -21.78
N GLU A 213 -1.41 -2.38 -21.61
CA GLU A 213 -2.25 -1.28 -21.15
C GLU A 213 -1.80 -0.74 -19.79
N MET A 214 -1.11 -1.54 -18.98
CA MET A 214 -0.56 -1.12 -17.69
C MET A 214 0.50 -0.02 -17.83
N LEU A 215 1.12 0.12 -19.01
CA LEU A 215 2.10 1.17 -19.29
C LEU A 215 1.47 2.46 -19.85
N GLU A 216 0.18 2.47 -20.15
CA GLU A 216 -0.53 3.61 -20.74
C GLU A 216 -0.82 4.70 -19.70
N SER A 217 0.12 5.64 -19.53
CA SER A 217 -0.01 6.72 -18.53
C SER A 217 -1.26 7.58 -18.70
N GLU A 218 -1.75 7.74 -19.92
CA GLU A 218 -2.95 8.55 -20.21
C GLU A 218 -4.23 8.00 -19.58
N ARG A 219 -4.30 6.69 -19.33
CA ARG A 219 -5.45 6.03 -18.70
C ARG A 219 -5.35 5.92 -17.18
N ARG A 220 -4.17 6.18 -16.62
CA ARG A 220 -3.88 5.99 -15.19
C ARG A 220 -4.60 7.01 -14.30
N GLY A 221 -5.38 6.54 -13.34
CA GLY A 221 -5.90 7.33 -12.21
C GLY A 221 -6.74 8.55 -12.60
N LEU A 222 -7.62 8.41 -13.60
CA LEU A 222 -8.45 9.50 -14.15
C LEU A 222 -9.19 10.29 -13.05
N GLU A 223 -9.80 9.59 -12.09
CA GLU A 223 -10.57 10.17 -10.99
C GLU A 223 -9.70 10.96 -9.99
N LEU A 224 -8.41 10.66 -9.90
CA LEU A 224 -7.48 11.29 -8.97
C LEU A 224 -6.85 12.58 -9.51
N ARG A 225 -7.01 12.86 -10.80
CA ARG A 225 -6.37 14.02 -11.47
C ARG A 225 -6.96 15.37 -11.07
N THR A 226 -8.07 15.36 -10.32
CA THR A 226 -8.61 16.57 -9.69
C THR A 226 -7.74 17.07 -8.55
N ASN A 227 -6.90 16.21 -7.97
CA ASN A 227 -5.96 16.58 -6.90
C ASN A 227 -4.58 16.96 -7.47
N PRO A 228 -4.05 18.16 -7.18
CA PRO A 228 -2.72 18.58 -7.63
C PRO A 228 -1.59 17.60 -7.29
N SER A 229 -1.67 16.90 -6.16
CA SER A 229 -0.69 15.90 -5.71
C SER A 229 -0.60 14.66 -6.61
N HIS A 230 -1.56 14.47 -7.52
CA HIS A 230 -1.71 13.30 -8.37
C HIS A 230 -1.63 13.61 -9.88
N LEU A 231 -1.35 14.86 -10.26
CA LEU A 231 -1.22 15.25 -11.68
C LEU A 231 -0.13 14.45 -12.44
N ASN A 232 0.91 14.02 -11.73
CA ASN A 232 1.97 13.20 -12.34
C ASN A 232 1.51 11.78 -12.73
N LEU A 233 0.33 11.31 -12.30
CA LEU A 233 -0.18 9.98 -12.70
C LEU A 233 -0.42 9.89 -14.21
N ALA A 234 -0.81 11.00 -14.85
CA ALA A 234 -1.04 11.09 -16.29
C ALA A 234 0.25 11.08 -17.12
N ARG A 235 1.41 11.22 -16.48
CA ARG A 235 2.71 11.32 -17.14
C ARG A 235 3.36 9.93 -17.27
N PRO A 236 4.29 9.76 -18.22
CA PRO A 236 5.17 8.60 -18.26
C PRO A 236 5.87 8.38 -16.92
N PHE A 237 6.43 7.19 -16.72
CA PHE A 237 7.24 6.92 -15.54
C PHE A 237 8.42 7.91 -15.46
N LEU A 238 8.43 8.72 -14.40
CA LEU A 238 9.29 9.89 -14.26
C LEU A 238 10.58 9.55 -13.49
N LEU A 239 11.62 9.15 -14.20
CA LEU A 239 12.92 8.81 -13.61
C LEU A 239 13.58 9.99 -12.88
N ASP A 240 13.37 11.21 -13.36
CA ASP A 240 13.88 12.44 -12.73
C ASP A 240 13.38 12.62 -11.29
N ARG A 241 12.17 12.12 -10.97
CA ARG A 241 11.60 12.16 -9.63
C ARG A 241 12.31 11.26 -8.62
N ALA A 242 13.00 10.21 -9.06
CA ALA A 242 13.80 9.37 -8.17
C ALA A 242 14.91 10.18 -7.48
N ASN A 243 15.51 11.11 -8.23
CA ASN A 243 16.73 11.81 -7.85
C ASN A 243 16.53 13.29 -7.49
N ALA A 244 15.29 13.79 -7.58
CA ALA A 244 14.94 15.20 -7.33
C ALA A 244 15.36 15.69 -5.94
N TRP A 245 15.45 14.80 -4.94
CA TRP A 245 15.87 15.15 -3.59
C TRP A 245 17.26 15.79 -3.53
N ARG A 246 18.15 15.49 -4.49
CA ARG A 246 19.51 16.07 -4.56
C ARG A 246 19.51 17.58 -4.75
N SER A 247 18.48 18.13 -5.41
CA SER A 247 18.35 19.56 -5.67
C SER A 247 17.34 20.25 -4.74
N THR A 248 16.55 19.52 -3.97
CA THR A 248 15.48 20.09 -3.14
C THR A 248 15.73 20.02 -1.64
N LEU A 249 16.49 19.02 -1.16
CA LEU A 249 16.80 18.91 0.26
C LEU A 249 18.06 19.71 0.61
N THR A 250 18.09 20.28 1.81
CA THR A 250 19.31 20.90 2.34
C THR A 250 20.35 19.82 2.71
N PRO A 251 21.65 20.17 2.77
CA PRO A 251 22.67 19.23 3.24
C PRO A 251 22.42 18.68 4.65
N GLU A 252 21.75 19.46 5.51
CA GLU A 252 21.38 19.03 6.85
C GLU A 252 20.27 17.97 6.83
N GLN A 253 19.22 18.19 6.03
CA GLN A 253 18.15 17.21 5.85
C GLN A 253 18.68 15.90 5.26
N ILE A 254 19.61 15.98 4.29
CA ILE A 254 20.26 14.78 3.72
C ILE A 254 21.03 14.03 4.80
N ARG A 255 21.87 14.71 5.59
CA ARG A 255 22.61 14.08 6.69
C ARG A 255 21.69 13.47 7.75
N HIS A 256 20.58 14.13 8.07
CA HIS A 256 19.59 13.62 9.02
C HIS A 256 18.89 12.35 8.50
N CYS A 257 18.53 12.33 7.22
CA CYS A 257 18.04 11.11 6.56
C CYS A 257 19.06 9.97 6.65
N GLU A 258 20.31 10.24 6.29
CA GLU A 258 21.38 9.24 6.24
C GLU A 258 21.74 8.69 7.62
N SER A 259 21.72 9.52 8.67
CA SER A 259 21.98 9.08 10.04
C SER A 259 20.79 8.32 10.64
N SER A 260 19.58 8.86 10.51
CA SER A 260 18.36 8.29 11.11
C SER A 260 17.89 7.00 10.45
N ALA A 261 18.16 6.84 9.15
CA ALA A 261 17.75 5.71 8.35
C ALA A 261 18.91 4.84 7.83
N HIS A 262 20.12 5.00 8.38
CA HIS A 262 21.35 4.37 7.90
C HIS A 262 21.22 2.87 7.62
N GLU A 263 20.66 2.11 8.56
CA GLU A 263 20.48 0.66 8.45
C GLU A 263 19.60 0.28 7.26
N ALA A 264 18.45 0.96 7.13
CA ALA A 264 17.52 0.72 6.03
C ALA A 264 18.10 1.14 4.68
N LEU A 265 18.80 2.28 4.62
CA LEU A 265 19.47 2.72 3.40
C LEU A 265 20.48 1.68 2.90
N ARG A 266 21.27 1.08 3.80
CA ARG A 266 22.20 -0.01 3.44
C ARG A 266 21.48 -1.27 2.98
N VAL A 267 20.45 -1.70 3.71
CA VAL A 267 19.68 -2.92 3.37
C VAL A 267 19.00 -2.79 2.01
N PHE A 268 18.50 -1.61 1.66
CA PHE A 268 17.83 -1.36 0.39
C PHE A 268 18.75 -0.82 -0.72
N GLY A 269 20.06 -0.72 -0.49
CA GLY A 269 21.05 -0.37 -1.51
C GLY A 269 21.11 1.11 -1.90
N TYR A 270 20.72 2.02 -1.00
CA TYR A 270 20.75 3.47 -1.23
C TYR A 270 22.04 4.16 -0.76
N ILE A 271 22.89 3.45 0.01
CA ILE A 271 24.25 3.83 0.44
C ILE A 271 25.15 2.61 0.57
#